data_AF-A0AAD4TAT4-F1
#
_entry.id   AF-A0AAD4TAT4-F1
#
_cell.length_a   1.000
_cell.length_b   1.000
_cell.length_c   1.000
_cell.angle_alpha   90.00
_cell.angle_beta   90.00
_cell.angle_gamma   90.00
#
_symmetry.space_group_name_H-M   'P 1'
#
loop_
_entity.id
_entity.type
_entity.pdbx_description
1 polymer ?
#
loop_
_entity_poly.entity_id
_entity_poly.type
_entity_poly.pdbx_seq_one_letter_code
_entity_poly.pdbx_strand_id
1 'polypeptide(L)'
;MMQKYYSQLKLSNVWDSTLQGLQIYPYNPKLFTSLVEIGCLYTVPVKLRRMFDEYCQKRPSVIAWLFAVSYELDKECSRHRIHALFERALANDKLEHSVILWRCYIAYELDVVCNPSAAKRVFFRAIHACPWSKKLWLDGFLKLNSILTVKELSDLQEVMRDKEIHLRTDIYEILLQDETNA
;
A
#
# COMPACT_ATOMS: atom_id res chain seq x y z
N MET A 1 -20.63 -26.78 -26.88
CA MET A 1 -21.10 -26.85 -25.47
C MET A 1 -20.11 -27.61 -24.57
N MET A 2 -19.60 -28.78 -24.99
CA MET A 2 -18.66 -29.62 -24.21
C MET A 2 -17.31 -28.97 -23.86
N GLN A 3 -16.69 -28.22 -24.78
CA GLN A 3 -15.39 -27.56 -24.52
C GLN A 3 -15.45 -26.50 -23.40
N LYS A 4 -16.59 -25.81 -23.25
CA LYS A 4 -16.79 -24.78 -22.21
C LYS A 4 -16.93 -25.42 -20.82
N TYR A 5 -17.55 -26.60 -20.74
CA TYR A 5 -17.62 -27.38 -19.51
C TYR A 5 -16.26 -27.98 -19.13
N TYR A 6 -15.48 -28.46 -20.10
CA TYR A 6 -14.14 -28.98 -19.85
C TYR A 6 -13.17 -27.90 -19.32
N SER A 7 -13.22 -26.69 -19.87
CA SER A 7 -12.42 -25.57 -19.36
C SER A 7 -12.85 -25.13 -17.96
N GLN A 8 -14.16 -25.13 -17.67
CA GLN A 8 -14.69 -24.83 -16.34
C GLN A 8 -14.27 -25.87 -15.29
N LEU A 9 -14.31 -27.17 -15.62
CA LEU A 9 -13.85 -28.26 -14.74
C LEU A 9 -12.34 -28.19 -14.48
N LYS A 10 -11.55 -27.79 -15.48
CA LYS A 10 -10.11 -27.58 -15.30
C LYS A 10 -9.85 -26.40 -14.35
N LEU A 11 -10.60 -25.30 -14.48
CA LEU A 11 -10.47 -24.14 -13.60
C LEU A 11 -10.89 -24.43 -12.15
N SER A 12 -11.93 -25.25 -11.92
CA SER A 12 -12.32 -25.65 -10.56
C SER A 12 -11.23 -26.46 -9.87
N ASN A 13 -10.58 -27.39 -10.57
CA ASN A 13 -9.49 -28.18 -10.00
C ASN A 13 -8.26 -27.34 -9.64
N VAL A 14 -7.92 -26.37 -10.50
CA VAL A 14 -6.83 -25.43 -10.22
C VAL A 14 -7.20 -24.49 -9.07
N TRP A 15 -8.46 -24.06 -9.00
CA TRP A 15 -8.98 -23.25 -7.89
C TRP A 15 -8.81 -23.98 -6.55
N ASP A 16 -9.26 -25.23 -6.45
CA ASP A 16 -9.15 -26.03 -5.23
C ASP A 16 -7.69 -26.29 -4.85
N SER A 17 -6.83 -26.57 -5.82
CA SER A 17 -5.39 -26.73 -5.61
C SER A 17 -4.74 -25.44 -5.12
N THR A 18 -5.18 -24.29 -5.63
CA THR A 18 -4.68 -22.97 -5.22
C THR A 18 -5.10 -22.66 -3.78
N LEU A 19 -6.33 -23.00 -3.40
CA LEU A 19 -6.82 -22.84 -2.03
C LEU A 19 -6.09 -23.74 -1.04
N GLN A 20 -5.86 -25.00 -1.39
CA GLN A 20 -5.02 -25.89 -0.58
C GLN A 20 -3.59 -25.36 -0.46
N GLY A 21 -3.02 -24.89 -1.58
CA GLY A 21 -1.71 -24.26 -1.60
C GLY A 21 -1.61 -23.06 -0.65
N LEU A 22 -2.63 -22.20 -0.59
CA LEU A 22 -2.67 -21.04 0.29
C LEU A 22 -2.78 -21.41 1.78
N GLN A 23 -3.40 -22.55 2.10
CA GLN A 23 -3.43 -23.05 3.47
C GLN A 23 -2.03 -23.46 3.96
N ILE A 24 -1.26 -24.10 3.08
CA ILE A 24 0.10 -24.60 3.34
C ILE A 24 1.13 -23.46 3.27
N TYR A 25 1.04 -22.60 2.26
CA TYR A 25 1.96 -21.50 1.98
C TYR A 25 1.23 -20.14 1.96
N PRO A 26 0.85 -19.60 3.13
CA PRO A 26 -0.03 -18.44 3.25
C PRO A 26 0.59 -17.11 2.80
N TYR A 27 1.90 -17.06 2.53
CA TYR A 27 2.62 -15.86 2.12
C TYR A 27 3.16 -15.93 0.69
N ASN A 28 2.77 -16.94 -0.09
CA ASN A 28 3.27 -17.09 -1.45
C ASN A 28 2.52 -16.14 -2.41
N PRO A 29 3.17 -15.12 -2.98
CA PRO A 29 2.51 -14.15 -3.84
C PRO A 29 1.99 -14.79 -5.14
N LYS A 30 2.65 -15.83 -5.66
CA LYS A 30 2.20 -16.51 -6.89
C LYS A 30 0.83 -17.17 -6.70
N LEU A 31 0.57 -17.73 -5.51
CA LEU A 31 -0.73 -18.32 -5.19
C LEU A 31 -1.82 -17.26 -5.09
N PHE A 32 -1.51 -16.08 -4.54
CA PHE A 32 -2.44 -14.94 -4.55
C PHE A 32 -2.70 -14.41 -5.96
N THR A 33 -1.69 -14.34 -6.82
CA THR A 33 -1.87 -14.00 -8.23
C THR A 33 -2.83 -14.97 -8.91
N SER A 34 -2.58 -16.29 -8.79
CA SER A 34 -3.46 -17.31 -9.34
C SER A 34 -4.87 -17.24 -8.75
N LEU A 35 -5.01 -16.95 -7.45
CA LEU A 35 -6.30 -16.77 -6.79
C LEU A 35 -7.08 -15.60 -7.41
N VAL A 36 -6.44 -14.46 -7.67
CA VAL A 36 -7.10 -13.30 -8.29
C VAL A 36 -7.47 -13.62 -9.73
N GLU A 37 -6.55 -14.15 -10.52
CA GLU A 37 -6.76 -14.46 -11.95
C GLU A 37 -7.90 -15.46 -12.14
N ILE A 38 -7.83 -16.61 -11.47
CA ILE A 38 -8.87 -17.63 -11.54
C ILE A 38 -10.15 -17.10 -10.90
N GLY A 39 -10.03 -16.37 -9.80
CA GLY A 39 -11.16 -15.82 -9.07
C GLY A 39 -12.00 -14.85 -9.91
N CYS A 40 -11.35 -14.01 -10.72
CA CYS A 40 -12.00 -13.12 -11.68
C CYS A 40 -12.76 -13.87 -12.78
N LEU A 41 -12.30 -15.06 -13.17
CA LEU A 41 -12.90 -15.86 -14.24
C LEU A 41 -13.98 -16.84 -13.75
N TYR A 42 -13.82 -17.35 -12.53
CA TYR A 42 -14.57 -18.50 -12.03
C TYR A 42 -15.56 -18.15 -10.91
N THR A 43 -15.33 -17.06 -10.18
CA THR A 43 -16.14 -16.70 -8.99
C THR A 43 -16.82 -15.35 -9.07
N VAL A 44 -17.90 -15.22 -8.31
CA VAL A 44 -18.58 -13.94 -8.10
C VAL A 44 -17.66 -13.01 -7.28
N PRO A 45 -17.50 -11.73 -7.65
CA PRO A 45 -16.64 -10.77 -6.95
C PRO A 45 -16.85 -10.72 -5.43
N VAL A 46 -18.10 -10.84 -4.98
CA VAL A 46 -18.45 -10.84 -3.54
C VAL A 46 -17.81 -12.02 -2.81
N LYS A 47 -17.72 -13.20 -3.42
CA LYS A 47 -17.09 -14.38 -2.82
C LYS A 47 -15.59 -14.17 -2.67
N LEU A 48 -14.94 -13.64 -3.71
CA LEU A 48 -13.50 -13.36 -3.67
C LEU A 48 -13.15 -12.30 -2.61
N ARG A 49 -13.96 -11.25 -2.48
CA ARG A 49 -13.82 -10.24 -1.40
C ARG A 49 -13.89 -10.85 0.00
N ARG A 50 -14.89 -11.71 0.25
CA ARG A 50 -15.04 -12.41 1.54
C ARG A 50 -13.83 -13.27 1.85
N MET A 51 -13.29 -13.97 0.85
CA MET A 51 -12.10 -14.79 1.02
C MET A 51 -10.88 -13.94 1.39
N PHE A 52 -10.67 -12.81 0.72
CA PHE A 52 -9.62 -11.87 1.10
C PHE A 52 -9.80 -11.33 2.52
N ASP A 53 -11.03 -10.97 2.91
CA ASP A 53 -11.32 -10.53 4.27
C ASP A 53 -10.97 -11.60 5.31
N GLU A 54 -11.34 -12.86 5.06
CA GLU A 54 -11.01 -13.99 5.94
C GLU A 54 -9.50 -14.22 6.03
N TYR A 55 -8.76 -14.20 4.91
CA TYR A 55 -7.31 -14.35 4.91
C TYR A 55 -6.63 -13.22 5.69
N CYS A 56 -7.06 -11.97 5.46
CA CYS A 56 -6.51 -10.80 6.14
C CYS A 56 -6.78 -10.82 7.66
N GLN A 57 -7.92 -11.36 8.09
CA GLN A 57 -8.26 -11.50 9.51
C GLN A 57 -7.53 -12.67 10.18
N LYS A 58 -7.52 -13.86 9.56
CA LYS A 58 -6.92 -15.07 10.15
C LYS A 58 -5.40 -15.01 10.20
N ARG A 59 -4.78 -14.47 9.14
CA ARG A 59 -3.32 -14.41 8.96
C ARG A 59 -2.94 -13.08 8.31
N PRO A 60 -2.93 -11.97 9.08
CA PRO A 60 -2.63 -10.65 8.54
C PRO A 60 -1.22 -10.64 7.96
N SER A 61 -1.11 -10.28 6.68
CA SER A 61 0.17 -10.14 5.99
C SER A 61 0.12 -8.99 5.01
N VAL A 62 1.24 -8.29 4.85
CA VAL A 62 1.34 -7.20 3.87
C VAL A 62 0.95 -7.69 2.47
N ILE A 63 1.37 -8.90 2.09
CA ILE A 63 1.04 -9.51 0.79
C ILE A 63 -0.47 -9.66 0.62
N ALA A 64 -1.17 -10.27 1.59
CA ALA A 64 -2.62 -10.47 1.49
C ALA A 64 -3.38 -9.15 1.36
N TRP A 65 -2.97 -8.12 2.12
CA TRP A 65 -3.58 -6.79 2.04
C TRP A 65 -3.28 -6.09 0.71
N LEU A 66 -2.05 -6.17 0.20
CA LEU A 66 -1.70 -5.60 -1.10
C LEU A 66 -2.50 -6.23 -2.23
N PHE A 67 -2.69 -7.56 -2.23
CA PHE A 67 -3.51 -8.24 -3.22
C PHE A 67 -5.01 -7.91 -3.08
N ALA A 68 -5.51 -7.76 -1.84
CA ALA A 68 -6.88 -7.33 -1.61
C ALA A 68 -7.12 -5.91 -2.14
N VAL A 69 -6.18 -4.99 -1.91
CA VAL A 69 -6.24 -3.62 -2.41
C VAL A 69 -6.10 -3.58 -3.93
N SER A 70 -5.14 -4.30 -4.52
CA SER A 70 -4.96 -4.34 -5.98
C SER A 70 -6.21 -4.85 -6.69
N TYR A 71 -6.84 -5.89 -6.14
CA TYR A 71 -8.09 -6.41 -6.66
C TYR A 71 -9.22 -5.38 -6.65
N GLU A 72 -9.31 -4.55 -5.61
CA GLU A 72 -10.32 -3.48 -5.53
C GLU A 72 -9.97 -2.27 -6.41
N LEU A 73 -8.68 -1.97 -6.63
CA LEU A 73 -8.26 -0.90 -7.53
C LEU A 73 -8.67 -1.17 -8.98
N ASP A 74 -8.67 -2.43 -9.40
CA ASP A 74 -9.17 -2.84 -10.71
C ASP A 74 -10.70 -2.71 -10.84
N LYS A 75 -11.41 -2.35 -9.77
CA LYS A 75 -12.86 -2.15 -9.74
C LYS A 75 -13.18 -0.68 -9.49
N GLU A 76 -13.84 -0.04 -10.46
CA GLU A 76 -14.11 1.41 -10.47
C GLU A 76 -14.94 1.96 -9.29
N CYS A 77 -15.52 1.12 -8.43
CA CYS A 77 -16.64 1.51 -7.55
C CYS A 77 -16.36 1.45 -6.04
N SER A 78 -15.13 1.22 -5.57
CA SER A 78 -14.92 0.85 -4.16
C SER A 78 -13.93 1.74 -3.37
N ARG A 79 -13.92 3.07 -3.57
CA ARG A 79 -13.10 4.00 -2.77
C ARG A 79 -13.25 3.80 -1.25
N HIS A 80 -14.50 3.74 -0.77
CA HIS A 80 -14.79 3.48 0.65
C HIS A 80 -14.23 2.14 1.12
N ARG A 81 -14.24 1.12 0.24
CA ARG A 81 -13.72 -0.21 0.55
C ARG A 81 -12.19 -0.19 0.61
N ILE A 82 -11.54 0.50 -0.31
CA ILE A 82 -10.08 0.64 -0.34
C ILE A 82 -9.59 1.38 0.90
N HIS A 83 -10.24 2.49 1.29
CA HIS A 83 -9.96 3.17 2.56
C HIS A 83 -10.15 2.21 3.74
N ALA A 84 -11.27 1.50 3.79
CA ALA A 84 -11.52 0.54 4.86
C ALA A 84 -10.48 -0.59 4.88
N LEU A 85 -9.93 -1.01 3.74
CA LEU A 85 -8.85 -1.99 3.68
C LEU A 85 -7.56 -1.41 4.27
N PHE A 86 -7.14 -0.22 3.86
CA PHE A 86 -5.95 0.43 4.40
C PHE A 86 -6.07 0.70 5.90
N GLU A 87 -7.17 1.28 6.35
CA GLU A 87 -7.39 1.56 7.77
C GLU A 87 -7.41 0.28 8.61
N ARG A 88 -8.05 -0.80 8.13
CA ARG A 88 -8.01 -2.10 8.82
C ARG A 88 -6.62 -2.74 8.82
N ALA A 89 -5.86 -2.58 7.74
CA ALA A 89 -4.50 -3.09 7.66
C ALA A 89 -3.58 -2.36 8.65
N LEU A 90 -3.70 -1.03 8.73
CA LEU A 90 -2.86 -0.17 9.54
C LEU A 90 -3.28 -0.09 11.02
N ALA A 91 -4.54 -0.45 11.33
CA ALA A 91 -4.99 -0.63 12.72
C ALA A 91 -4.48 -1.94 13.35
N ASN A 92 -3.78 -2.79 12.61
CA ASN A 92 -3.19 -4.02 13.11
C ASN A 92 -1.76 -3.76 13.58
N ASP A 93 -1.46 -4.01 14.86
CA ASP A 93 -0.15 -3.78 15.48
C ASP A 93 1.03 -4.39 14.69
N LYS A 94 0.82 -5.52 14.00
CA LYS A 94 1.87 -6.18 13.21
C LYS A 94 2.18 -5.48 11.89
N LEU A 95 1.23 -4.72 11.37
CA LEU A 95 1.26 -4.14 10.03
C LEU A 95 1.31 -2.62 10.04
N GLU A 96 0.99 -1.97 11.16
CA GLU A 96 1.10 -0.53 11.35
C GLU A 96 2.51 -0.03 11.01
N HIS A 97 3.54 -0.81 11.32
CA HIS A 97 4.93 -0.45 11.01
C HIS A 97 5.37 -0.78 9.56
N SER A 98 4.45 -1.21 8.70
CA SER A 98 4.74 -1.52 7.30
C SER A 98 4.82 -0.25 6.45
N VAL A 99 6.05 0.18 6.20
CA VAL A 99 6.37 1.31 5.31
C VAL A 99 5.70 1.16 3.93
N ILE A 100 5.64 -0.07 3.39
CA ILE A 100 5.07 -0.30 2.06
C ILE A 100 3.57 0.01 2.06
N LEU A 101 2.82 -0.42 3.08
CA LEU A 101 1.38 -0.15 3.17
C LEU A 101 1.09 1.35 3.27
N TRP A 102 1.85 2.06 4.10
CA TRP A 102 1.74 3.52 4.19
C TRP A 102 2.03 4.22 2.87
N ARG A 103 3.13 3.86 2.19
CA ARG A 103 3.49 4.47 0.90
C ARG A 103 2.46 4.17 -0.18
N CYS A 104 1.88 2.97 -0.19
CA CYS A 104 0.76 2.62 -1.06
C CYS A 104 -0.49 3.44 -0.74
N TYR A 105 -0.79 3.67 0.54
CA TYR A 105 -1.96 4.47 0.92
C TYR A 105 -1.79 5.96 0.53
N ILE A 106 -0.61 6.53 0.77
CA ILE A 106 -0.29 7.91 0.35
C ILE A 106 -0.37 8.04 -1.18
N ALA A 107 0.22 7.09 -1.92
CA ALA A 107 0.14 7.09 -3.39
C ALA A 107 -1.30 6.95 -3.88
N TYR A 108 -2.12 6.12 -3.23
CA TYR A 108 -3.54 5.99 -3.58
C TYR A 108 -4.30 7.32 -3.41
N GLU A 109 -4.10 8.03 -2.30
CA GLU A 109 -4.75 9.32 -2.06
C GLU A 109 -4.28 10.40 -3.05
N LEU A 110 -3.01 10.38 -3.46
CA LEU A 110 -2.45 11.33 -4.42
C LEU A 110 -2.85 11.03 -5.87
N ASP A 111 -2.60 9.81 -6.31
CA ASP A 111 -2.60 9.43 -7.72
C ASP A 111 -3.98 8.96 -8.20
N VAL A 112 -4.79 8.36 -7.30
CA VAL A 112 -6.09 7.77 -7.66
C VAL A 112 -7.27 8.61 -7.17
N VAL A 113 -7.25 9.04 -5.90
CA VAL A 113 -8.33 9.85 -5.32
C VAL A 113 -8.13 11.35 -5.63
N CYS A 114 -6.89 11.77 -5.89
CA CYS A 114 -6.51 13.17 -6.09
C CYS A 114 -6.89 14.06 -4.90
N ASN A 115 -6.72 13.55 -3.67
CA ASN A 115 -7.01 14.28 -2.43
C ASN A 115 -5.73 14.60 -1.65
N PRO A 116 -5.08 15.75 -1.95
CA PRO A 116 -3.81 16.13 -1.33
C PRO A 116 -3.94 16.31 0.19
N SER A 117 -5.09 16.81 0.67
CA SER A 117 -5.35 17.01 2.09
C SER A 117 -5.42 15.68 2.85
N ALA A 118 -6.01 14.64 2.25
CA ALA A 118 -6.02 13.30 2.83
C ALA A 118 -4.62 12.67 2.79
N ALA A 119 -3.94 12.74 1.66
CA ALA A 119 -2.56 12.25 1.52
C ALA A 119 -1.62 12.84 2.57
N LYS A 120 -1.73 14.16 2.83
CA LYS A 120 -0.98 14.85 3.88
C LYS A 120 -1.26 14.29 5.26
N ARG A 121 -2.53 14.06 5.62
CA ARG A 121 -2.89 13.44 6.92
C ARG A 121 -2.33 12.02 7.04
N VAL A 122 -2.43 11.22 5.99
CA VAL A 122 -1.89 9.85 5.96
C VAL A 122 -0.36 9.88 6.10
N PHE A 123 0.32 10.81 5.44
CA PHE A 123 1.77 10.97 5.54
C PHE A 123 2.25 11.27 6.96
N PHE A 124 1.62 12.23 7.64
CA PHE A 124 1.99 12.53 9.03
C PHE A 124 1.74 11.34 9.97
N ARG A 125 0.64 10.60 9.79
CA ARG A 125 0.42 9.34 10.51
C ARG A 125 1.53 8.32 10.22
N ALA A 126 1.92 8.19 8.95
CA ALA A 126 2.93 7.24 8.52
C ALA A 126 4.31 7.50 9.14
N ILE A 127 4.77 8.75 9.19
CA ILE A 127 6.08 9.08 9.78
C ILE A 127 6.10 8.87 11.29
N HIS A 128 4.96 9.02 11.97
CA HIS A 128 4.83 8.69 13.38
C HIS A 128 4.86 7.17 13.63
N ALA A 129 4.22 6.39 12.76
CA ALA A 129 4.22 4.93 12.84
C ALA A 129 5.56 4.31 12.43
N CYS A 130 6.28 4.92 11.49
CA CYS A 130 7.52 4.40 10.90
C CYS A 130 8.67 5.41 10.94
N PRO A 131 9.11 5.87 12.14
CA PRO A 131 10.08 6.94 12.25
C PRO A 131 11.44 6.59 11.65
N TRP A 132 11.85 5.31 11.61
CA TRP A 132 13.16 4.89 11.08
C TRP A 132 13.26 4.92 9.54
N SER A 133 12.16 5.07 8.82
CA SER A 133 12.16 4.91 7.37
C SER A 133 12.57 6.20 6.65
N LYS A 134 13.88 6.40 6.42
CA LYS A 134 14.37 7.55 5.63
C LYS A 134 13.63 7.73 4.30
N LYS A 135 13.28 6.63 3.63
CA LYS A 135 12.54 6.66 2.37
C LYS A 135 11.13 7.25 2.51
N LEU A 136 10.46 6.98 3.63
CA LEU A 136 9.14 7.54 3.92
C LEU A 136 9.25 9.05 4.17
N TRP A 137 10.23 9.49 4.97
CA TRP A 137 10.47 10.92 5.19
C TRP A 137 10.76 11.68 3.89
N LEU A 138 11.59 11.10 3.02
CA LEU A 138 11.91 11.68 1.71
C LEU A 138 10.69 11.76 0.78
N ASP A 139 9.70 10.87 0.91
CA ASP A 139 8.46 11.00 0.13
C ASP A 139 7.72 12.32 0.46
N GLY A 140 7.89 12.90 1.65
CA GLY A 140 7.38 14.23 1.99
C GLY A 140 7.93 15.33 1.08
N PHE A 141 9.25 15.36 0.91
CA PHE A 141 9.93 16.34 0.05
C PHE A 141 9.80 16.04 -1.44
N LEU A 142 9.68 14.77 -1.84
CA LEU A 142 9.67 14.39 -3.24
C LEU A 142 8.25 14.35 -3.83
N LYS A 143 7.27 13.90 -3.05
CA LYS A 143 5.89 13.68 -3.53
C LYS A 143 4.89 14.70 -2.99
N LEU A 144 5.13 15.23 -1.80
CA LEU A 144 4.22 16.15 -1.12
C LEU A 144 4.70 17.60 -1.11
N ASN A 145 5.78 17.94 -1.81
CA ASN A 145 6.32 19.32 -1.87
C ASN A 145 5.29 20.35 -2.34
N SER A 146 4.46 20.01 -3.33
CA SER A 146 3.40 20.91 -3.81
C SER A 146 2.24 21.09 -2.83
N ILE A 147 2.17 20.25 -1.79
CA ILE A 147 1.04 20.15 -0.84
C ILE A 147 1.45 20.67 0.55
N LEU A 148 2.71 20.45 0.94
CA LEU A 148 3.28 20.89 2.19
C LEU A 148 3.77 22.33 2.05
N THR A 149 3.54 23.13 3.08
CA THR A 149 4.07 24.48 3.13
C THR A 149 5.57 24.47 3.41
N VAL A 150 6.28 25.54 3.05
CA VAL A 150 7.71 25.69 3.34
C VAL A 150 7.99 25.55 4.83
N LYS A 151 7.10 26.08 5.69
CA LYS A 151 7.19 25.93 7.14
C LYS A 151 7.12 24.46 7.56
N GLU A 152 6.13 23.72 7.05
CA GLU A 152 5.98 22.30 7.39
C GLU A 152 7.15 21.45 6.90
N LEU A 153 7.74 21.78 5.74
CA LEU A 153 8.95 21.11 5.26
C LEU A 153 10.17 21.42 6.14
N SER A 154 10.28 22.66 6.63
CA SER A 154 11.30 23.07 7.59
C SER A 154 11.14 22.31 8.92
N ASP A 155 9.93 22.29 9.48
CA ASP A 155 9.60 21.56 10.70
C ASP A 155 9.85 20.05 10.53
N LEU A 156 9.50 19.50 9.36
CA LEU A 156 9.76 18.10 9.02
C LEU A 156 11.26 17.79 9.04
N GLN A 157 12.09 18.67 8.48
CA GLN A 157 13.54 18.52 8.48
C GLN A 157 14.12 18.59 9.89
N GLU A 158 13.61 19.47 10.74
CA GLU A 158 14.03 19.55 12.15
C GLU A 158 13.74 18.24 12.88
N VAL A 159 12.51 17.71 12.76
CA VAL A 159 12.16 16.42 13.36
C VAL A 159 12.99 15.28 12.77
N MET A 160 13.32 15.31 11.47
CA MET A 160 14.24 14.33 10.88
C MET A 160 15.61 14.35 11.54
N ARG A 161 16.16 15.54 11.82
CA ARG A 161 17.45 15.66 12.54
C ARG A 161 17.35 15.10 13.95
N ASP A 162 16.28 15.40 14.68
CA ASP A 162 16.03 14.87 16.02
C ASP A 162 15.92 13.34 16.04
N LYS A 163 15.47 12.74 14.93
CA LYS A 163 15.40 11.28 14.73
C LYS A 163 16.67 10.68 14.14
N GLU A 164 17.77 11.45 14.06
CA GLU A 164 19.05 11.05 13.49
C GLU A 164 18.97 10.65 12.00
N ILE A 165 17.98 11.19 11.28
CA ILE A 165 17.78 10.97 9.84
C ILE A 165 18.40 12.13 9.09
N HIS A 166 19.67 11.97 8.76
CA HIS A 166 20.47 13.01 8.13
C HIS A 166 20.26 13.07 6.61
N LEU A 167 20.16 14.28 6.06
CA LEU A 167 20.30 14.52 4.63
C LEU A 167 21.80 14.54 4.28
N ARG A 168 22.14 14.15 3.05
CA ARG A 168 23.56 14.10 2.63
C ARG A 168 24.16 15.51 2.50
N THR A 169 23.33 16.46 2.11
CA THR A 169 23.69 17.86 1.89
C THR A 169 22.76 18.69 2.74
N ASP A 170 23.32 19.56 3.57
CA ASP A 170 22.55 20.47 4.40
C ASP A 170 22.08 21.68 3.58
N ILE A 171 20.96 22.29 3.97
CA ILE A 171 20.41 23.46 3.28
C ILE A 171 21.42 24.61 3.28
N TYR A 172 22.17 24.79 4.37
CA TYR A 172 23.21 25.80 4.45
C TYR A 172 24.32 25.60 3.42
N GLU A 173 24.69 24.34 3.13
CA GLU A 173 25.69 24.06 2.09
C GLU A 173 25.16 24.43 0.69
N ILE A 174 23.87 24.21 0.43
CA ILE A 174 23.23 24.58 -0.84
C ILE A 174 23.17 26.11 -0.97
N LEU A 175 22.72 26.81 0.08
CA LEU A 175 22.65 28.27 0.09
C LEU A 175 24.02 28.92 -0.11
N LEU A 176 25.06 28.38 0.54
CA LEU A 176 26.44 28.84 0.34
C LEU A 176 26.93 28.60 -1.09
N GLN A 177 26.59 27.47 -1.71
CA GLN A 177 26.92 27.20 -3.11
C GLN A 177 26.26 28.20 -4.07
N ASP A 178 24.98 28.53 -3.85
CA ASP A 178 24.25 29.49 -4.67
C ASP A 178 24.83 30.91 -4.57
N GLU A 179 25.27 31.34 -3.37
CA GLU A 179 25.96 32.62 -3.18
C GLU A 179 27.34 32.66 -3.87
N THR A 180 28.06 31.54 -3.93
CA THR A 180 29.37 31.49 -4.61
C THR A 180 29.28 31.38 -6.14
N ASN A 181 28.12 30.99 -6.68
CA ASN A 181 27.89 30.80 -8.12
C ASN A 181 27.13 31.96 -8.78
N ALA A 182 26.70 32.97 -8.01
CA ALA A 182 26.06 34.20 -8.46
C ALA A 182 27.07 35.33 -8.67
#